data_AF-A0A401RMN6-F1
#
_entry.id   AF-A0A401RMN6-F1
#
_cell.length_a   1.000
_cell.length_b   1.000
_cell.length_c   1.000
_cell.angle_alpha   90.00
_cell.angle_beta   90.00
_cell.angle_gamma   90.00
#
_symmetry.space_group_name_H-M   'P 1'
#
loop_
_entity.id
_entity.type
_entity.pdbx_description
1 polymer ?
#
loop_
_entity_poly.entity_id
_entity_poly.type
_entity_poly.pdbx_seq_one_letter_code
_entity_poly.pdbx_strand_id
1 'polypeptide(L)'
;MAGLKRFLPPKMDPQALRGDPLGEIENPTAYLEKQFKKWRLETEQDIETHQLLTTMFRNFIIEAVPSRVRSRLEEVVGLTSSMSHQELRDHVAHAVERFRKDIEKLSEQQEEVQRKAGTNAAQRA
;
A
#
# COMPACT_ATOMS: atom_id res chain seq x y z
N MET A 1 -17.36 -17.36 13.24
CA MET A 1 -15.94 -16.99 12.99
C MET A 1 -15.16 -16.95 14.31
N ALA A 2 -14.81 -18.10 14.91
CA ALA A 2 -14.24 -18.16 16.28
C ALA A 2 -12.86 -18.87 16.36
N GLY A 3 -12.10 -18.91 15.25
CA GLY A 3 -10.87 -19.71 15.16
C GLY A 3 -9.55 -18.94 15.27
N LEU A 4 -9.51 -17.65 14.92
CA LEU A 4 -8.23 -16.94 14.79
C LEU A 4 -7.54 -16.59 16.12
N LYS A 5 -8.31 -16.34 17.19
CA LYS A 5 -7.76 -15.85 18.47
C LYS A 5 -6.70 -16.76 19.09
N ARG A 6 -6.71 -18.06 18.78
CA ARG A 6 -5.80 -19.04 19.39
C ARG A 6 -4.37 -19.00 18.85
N PHE A 7 -4.15 -18.36 17.71
CA PHE A 7 -2.84 -18.22 17.08
C PHE A 7 -2.28 -16.80 17.19
N LEU A 8 -3.05 -15.85 17.73
CA LEU A 8 -2.59 -14.49 17.95
C LEU A 8 -1.74 -14.49 19.23
N PRO A 9 -0.61 -13.78 19.24
CA PRO A 9 0.17 -13.57 20.46
C PRO A 9 -0.75 -13.07 21.60
N PRO A 10 -0.56 -13.53 22.86
CA PRO A 10 -1.47 -13.24 23.97
C PRO A 10 -1.72 -11.74 24.23
N LYS A 11 -0.81 -10.87 23.79
CA LYS A 11 -0.88 -9.41 23.94
C LYS A 11 -1.31 -8.66 22.67
N MET A 12 -1.58 -9.37 21.58
CA MET A 12 -1.82 -8.73 20.29
C MET A 12 -3.27 -8.28 20.17
N ASP A 13 -3.49 -6.95 20.11
CA ASP A 13 -4.77 -6.38 19.70
C ASP A 13 -4.80 -6.16 18.18
N PRO A 14 -5.61 -6.92 17.41
CA PRO A 14 -5.72 -6.74 15.97
C PRO A 14 -6.21 -5.35 15.56
N GLN A 15 -6.97 -4.66 16.43
CA GLN A 15 -7.40 -3.29 16.16
C GLN A 15 -6.26 -2.29 16.35
N ALA A 16 -5.42 -2.49 17.37
CA ALA A 16 -4.20 -1.68 17.55
C ALA A 16 -3.22 -1.85 16.38
N LEU A 17 -3.15 -3.04 15.78
CA LEU A 17 -2.31 -3.31 14.60
C LEU A 17 -2.83 -2.70 13.30
N ARG A 18 -4.12 -2.37 13.23
CA ARG A 18 -4.68 -1.62 12.11
C ARG A 18 -4.05 -0.21 12.14
N GLY A 19 -3.06 0.00 11.29
CA GLY A 19 -2.46 1.31 11.06
C GLY A 19 -3.27 2.14 10.06
N ASP A 20 -2.95 3.41 10.00
CA ASP A 20 -3.56 4.34 9.06
C ASP A 20 -3.26 3.92 7.61
N PRO A 21 -4.17 4.15 6.66
CA PRO A 21 -3.89 4.01 5.24
C PRO A 21 -2.67 4.85 4.83
N LEU A 22 -1.97 4.41 3.78
CA LEU A 22 -0.85 5.17 3.22
C LEU A 22 -1.35 6.53 2.71
N GLY A 23 -0.75 7.61 3.20
CA GLY A 23 -1.14 8.96 2.80
C GLY A 23 -0.86 9.24 1.32
N GLU A 24 -1.63 10.16 0.73
CA GLU A 24 -1.53 10.48 -0.71
C GLU A 24 -0.14 10.97 -1.14
N ILE A 25 0.50 11.77 -0.28
CA ILE A 25 1.85 12.34 -0.49
C ILE A 25 2.93 11.69 0.38
N GLU A 26 2.55 10.75 1.25
CA GLU A 26 3.47 10.11 2.19
C GLU A 26 4.50 9.25 1.44
N ASN A 27 5.74 9.22 1.92
CA ASN A 27 6.76 8.34 1.35
C ASN A 27 6.43 6.87 1.68
N PRO A 28 6.21 5.99 0.69
CA PRO A 28 5.80 4.61 0.95
C PRO A 28 6.83 3.80 1.74
N THR A 29 8.13 4.03 1.51
CA THR A 29 9.22 3.37 2.24
C THR A 29 9.19 3.76 3.71
N ALA A 30 9.06 5.06 4.01
CA ALA A 30 8.99 5.56 5.39
C ALA A 30 7.73 5.06 6.12
N TYR A 31 6.60 5.01 5.42
CA TYR A 31 5.36 4.44 5.93
C TYR A 31 5.56 2.97 6.33
N LEU A 32 6.14 2.15 5.43
CA LEU A 32 6.37 0.73 5.70
C LEU A 32 7.31 0.52 6.88
N GLU A 33 8.39 1.28 6.99
CA GLU A 33 9.29 1.22 8.14
C GLU A 33 8.59 1.57 9.46
N LYS A 34 7.70 2.57 9.45
CA LYS A 34 6.87 2.92 10.62
C LYS A 34 5.95 1.77 11.00
N GLN A 35 5.29 1.13 10.03
CA GLN A 35 4.42 -0.01 10.30
C GLN A 35 5.20 -1.22 10.82
N PHE A 36 6.37 -1.52 10.28
CA PHE A 36 7.25 -2.58 10.78
C PHE A 36 7.64 -2.36 12.24
N LYS A 37 8.09 -1.15 12.58
CA LYS A 37 8.45 -0.79 13.95
C LYS A 37 7.26 -0.93 14.90
N LYS A 38 6.09 -0.46 14.50
CA LYS A 38 4.84 -0.59 15.26
C LYS A 38 4.51 -2.06 15.52
N TRP A 39 4.49 -2.89 14.48
CA TRP A 39 4.16 -4.30 14.61
C TRP A 39 5.17 -5.06 15.48
N ARG A 40 6.47 -4.75 15.38
CA ARG A 40 7.50 -5.34 16.26
C ARG A 40 7.28 -4.96 17.73
N LEU A 41 6.89 -3.72 18.01
CA LEU A 41 6.58 -3.25 19.37
C LEU A 41 5.33 -3.93 19.94
N GLU A 42 4.25 -3.98 19.16
CA GLU A 42 2.95 -4.53 19.59
C GLU A 42 2.97 -6.05 19.75
N THR A 43 3.72 -6.75 18.91
CA THR A 43 3.79 -8.22 18.94
C THR A 43 4.91 -8.76 19.81
N GLU A 44 5.88 -7.91 20.21
CA GLU A 44 7.13 -8.29 20.88
C GLU A 44 7.90 -9.39 20.11
N GLN A 45 7.62 -9.55 18.80
CA GLN A 45 8.13 -10.62 17.95
C GLN A 45 8.71 -10.07 16.66
N ASP A 46 9.64 -10.82 16.08
CA ASP A 46 10.12 -10.49 14.74
C ASP A 46 9.18 -11.06 13.67
N ILE A 47 8.58 -10.14 12.91
CA ILE A 47 7.56 -10.43 11.91
C ILE A 47 8.10 -11.33 10.79
N GLU A 48 9.42 -11.31 10.54
CA GLU A 48 10.09 -12.19 9.55
C GLU A 48 10.13 -13.64 9.97
N THR A 49 10.27 -13.89 11.27
CA THR A 49 10.49 -15.24 11.81
C THR A 49 9.19 -15.99 12.06
N HIS A 50 8.06 -15.27 12.11
CA HIS A 50 6.76 -15.84 12.44
C HIS A 50 5.79 -15.74 11.25
N GLN A 51 5.64 -16.84 10.50
CA GLN A 51 4.88 -16.90 9.26
C GLN A 51 3.47 -16.29 9.33
N LEU A 52 2.75 -16.52 10.43
CA LEU A 52 1.42 -15.91 10.63
C LEU A 52 1.50 -14.38 10.73
N LEU A 53 2.46 -13.84 11.48
CA LEU A 53 2.65 -12.40 11.61
C LEU A 53 3.10 -11.80 10.27
N THR A 54 3.98 -12.49 9.54
CA THR A 54 4.37 -12.10 8.18
C THR A 54 3.14 -11.99 7.27
N THR A 55 2.27 -13.00 7.31
CA THR A 55 1.06 -13.04 6.48
C THR A 55 0.07 -11.93 6.85
N MET A 56 -0.18 -11.75 8.15
CA MET A 56 -1.07 -10.71 8.65
C MET A 56 -0.53 -9.31 8.32
N PHE A 57 0.77 -9.07 8.50
CA PHE A 57 1.41 -7.81 8.18
C PHE A 57 1.27 -7.48 6.69
N ARG A 58 1.52 -8.45 5.80
CA ARG A 58 1.37 -8.27 4.36
C ARG A 58 -0.06 -7.92 3.97
N ASN A 59 -1.04 -8.66 4.47
CA ASN A 59 -2.46 -8.36 4.24
C ASN A 59 -2.80 -6.94 4.70
N PHE A 60 -2.28 -6.54 5.87
CA PHE A 60 -2.46 -5.19 6.38
C PHE A 60 -1.88 -4.13 5.42
N ILE A 61 -0.65 -4.30 4.93
CA ILE A 61 -0.06 -3.36 3.96
C ILE A 61 -0.88 -3.27 2.67
N ILE A 62 -1.38 -4.39 2.17
CA ILE A 62 -2.22 -4.45 0.97
C ILE A 62 -3.55 -3.70 1.17
N GLU A 63 -4.15 -3.81 2.36
CA GLU A 63 -5.35 -3.05 2.72
C GLU A 63 -5.07 -1.55 2.85
N ALA A 64 -3.86 -1.16 3.28
CA ALA A 64 -3.48 0.22 3.51
C ALA A 64 -3.12 1.02 2.24
N VAL A 65 -2.72 0.35 1.16
CA VAL A 65 -2.42 1.02 -0.12
C VAL A 65 -3.70 1.33 -0.91
N PRO A 66 -3.68 2.34 -1.81
CA PRO A 66 -4.83 2.67 -2.67
C PRO A 66 -5.32 1.45 -3.47
N SER A 67 -6.63 1.34 -3.68
CA SER A 67 -7.25 0.18 -4.36
C SER A 67 -6.64 -0.13 -5.73
N ARG A 68 -6.30 0.91 -6.51
CA ARG A 68 -5.68 0.76 -7.82
C ARG A 68 -4.23 0.22 -7.75
N VAL A 69 -3.53 0.52 -6.65
CA VAL A 69 -2.21 -0.05 -6.35
C VAL A 69 -2.37 -1.51 -5.91
N ARG A 70 -3.36 -1.80 -5.04
CA ARG A 70 -3.69 -3.16 -4.59
C ARG A 70 -3.92 -4.12 -5.75
N SER A 71 -4.79 -3.76 -6.70
CA SER A 71 -5.06 -4.63 -7.87
C SER A 71 -3.79 -4.95 -8.67
N ARG A 72 -2.89 -3.96 -8.85
CA ARG A 72 -1.60 -4.19 -9.52
C ARG A 72 -0.64 -5.05 -8.70
N LEU A 73 -0.64 -4.90 -7.38
CA LEU A 73 0.20 -5.71 -6.50
C LEU A 73 -0.27 -7.17 -6.47
N GLU A 74 -1.59 -7.40 -6.46
CA GLU A 74 -2.20 -8.75 -6.53
C GLU A 74 -1.91 -9.46 -7.86
N GLU A 75 -1.81 -8.71 -8.96
CA GLU A 75 -1.48 -9.24 -10.31
C GLU A 75 0.00 -9.64 -10.46
N VAL A 76 0.93 -8.87 -9.90
CA VAL A 76 2.38 -9.06 -10.13
C VAL A 76 2.96 -10.14 -9.23
N VAL A 77 2.40 -10.34 -8.04
CA VAL A 77 2.96 -11.26 -7.07
C VAL A 77 1.81 -11.85 -6.29
N GLY A 78 1.66 -13.17 -6.28
CA GLY A 78 1.00 -13.81 -5.15
C GLY A 78 1.74 -13.36 -3.90
N LEU A 79 1.25 -12.32 -3.19
CA LEU A 79 1.93 -11.66 -2.06
C LEU A 79 2.19 -12.60 -0.87
N THR A 80 1.70 -13.83 -0.98
CA THR A 80 1.99 -15.00 -0.14
C THR A 80 3.34 -15.69 -0.45
N SER A 81 4.03 -15.28 -1.51
CA SER A 81 5.33 -15.84 -1.93
C SER A 81 6.45 -15.46 -0.96
N SER A 82 7.50 -16.28 -0.88
CA SER A 82 8.66 -16.19 0.03
C SER A 82 9.59 -14.98 -0.17
N MET A 83 9.07 -13.82 -0.57
CA MET A 83 9.82 -12.58 -0.71
C MET A 83 10.31 -12.07 0.65
N SER A 84 11.49 -11.46 0.68
CA SER A 84 12.03 -10.73 1.83
C SER A 84 11.24 -9.43 2.08
N HIS A 85 11.43 -8.85 3.27
CA HIS A 85 10.83 -7.56 3.60
C HIS A 85 11.36 -6.41 2.76
N GLN A 86 12.64 -6.47 2.37
CA GLN A 86 13.22 -5.50 1.46
C GLN A 86 12.52 -5.54 0.10
N GLU A 87 12.30 -6.74 -0.45
CA GLU A 87 11.59 -6.90 -1.71
C GLU A 87 10.14 -6.41 -1.62
N LEU A 88 9.43 -6.75 -0.54
CA LEU A 88 8.07 -6.24 -0.31
C LEU A 88 8.06 -4.70 -0.30
N ARG A 89 9.01 -4.09 0.42
CA ARG A 89 9.12 -2.64 0.53
C ARG A 89 9.38 -1.98 -0.81
N ASP A 90 10.33 -2.50 -1.56
CA ASP A 90 10.72 -1.95 -2.84
C ASP A 90 9.59 -2.10 -3.88
N HIS A 91 8.85 -3.23 -3.85
CA HIS A 91 7.68 -3.45 -4.72
C HIS A 91 6.53 -2.49 -4.40
N VAL A 92 6.16 -2.36 -3.12
CA VAL A 92 5.08 -1.46 -2.70
C VAL A 92 5.45 -0.02 -3.02
N ALA A 93 6.68 0.40 -2.73
CA ALA A 93 7.16 1.74 -3.05
C ALA A 93 7.09 2.01 -4.56
N HIS A 94 7.60 1.07 -5.38
CA HIS A 94 7.54 1.19 -6.83
C HIS A 94 6.10 1.28 -7.36
N ALA A 95 5.20 0.41 -6.88
CA ALA A 95 3.82 0.36 -7.34
C ALA A 95 3.04 1.64 -6.98
N VAL A 96 3.22 2.16 -5.76
CA VAL A 96 2.60 3.42 -5.31
C VAL A 96 3.16 4.59 -6.11
N GLU A 97 4.47 4.67 -6.29
CA GLU A 97 5.07 5.80 -7.00
C GLU A 97 4.70 5.81 -8.48
N ARG A 98 4.66 4.64 -9.12
CA ARG A 98 4.15 4.50 -10.49
C ARG A 98 2.70 4.96 -10.59
N PHE A 99 1.85 4.57 -9.64
CA PHE A 99 0.45 4.99 -9.62
C PHE A 99 0.28 6.51 -9.48
N ARG A 100 1.08 7.16 -8.63
CA ARG A 100 1.08 8.62 -8.48
C ARG A 100 1.47 9.31 -9.80
N LYS A 101 2.54 8.84 -10.45
CA LYS A 101 2.96 9.34 -11.77
C LYS A 101 1.90 9.11 -12.85
N ASP A 102 1.21 7.98 -12.81
CA ASP A 102 0.11 7.69 -13.74
C ASP A 102 -1.07 8.66 -13.54
N ILE A 103 -1.40 9.04 -12.30
CA ILE A 103 -2.43 10.05 -12.00
C ILE A 103 -2.02 11.43 -12.49
N GLU A 104 -0.79 11.86 -12.18
CA GLU A 104 -0.26 13.16 -12.57
C GLU A 104 -0.32 13.34 -14.10
N LYS A 105 0.16 12.35 -14.85
CA LYS A 105 0.10 12.36 -16.32
C LYS A 105 -1.33 12.41 -16.86
N LEU A 106 -2.27 11.69 -16.25
CA LEU A 106 -3.67 11.74 -16.66
C LEU A 106 -4.28 13.13 -16.41
N SER A 107 -3.90 13.78 -15.31
CA SER A 107 -4.32 15.15 -14.99
C SER A 107 -3.79 16.16 -16.01
N GLU A 108 -2.49 16.09 -16.34
CA GLU A 108 -1.87 16.96 -17.36
C GLU A 108 -2.52 16.80 -18.73
N GLN A 109 -2.77 15.55 -19.15
CA GLN A 109 -3.45 15.25 -20.41
C GLN A 109 -4.87 15.81 -20.43
N GLN A 110 -5.60 15.70 -19.32
CA GLN A 110 -6.96 16.22 -19.23
C GLN A 110 -6.97 17.75 -19.32
N GLU A 111 -6.04 18.44 -18.66
CA GLU A 111 -5.93 19.89 -18.73
C GLU A 111 -5.57 20.36 -20.15
N GLU A 112 -4.66 19.65 -20.84
CA GLU A 112 -4.30 19.96 -22.23
C GLU A 112 -5.48 19.78 -23.19
N VAL A 113 -6.28 18.72 -23.02
CA VAL A 113 -7.50 18.49 -23.80
C VAL A 113 -8.51 19.61 -23.56
N GLN A 114 -8.72 20.02 -22.31
CA GLN A 114 -9.64 21.13 -21.98
C GLN A 114 -9.16 22.46 -22.58
N ARG A 115 -7.86 22.76 -22.52
CA ARG A 115 -7.27 23.97 -23.11
C ARG A 115 -7.50 24.01 -24.62
N LYS A 116 -7.19 22.91 -25.33
CA LYS A 116 -7.41 22.80 -26.78
C LYS A 116 -8.88 22.91 -27.16
N ALA A 117 -9.79 22.33 -26.37
CA ALA A 117 -11.23 22.44 -26.60
C ALA A 117 -11.74 23.89 -26.44
N GLY A 118 -11.26 24.62 -25.43
CA GLY A 118 -11.59 26.03 -25.20
C GLY A 118 -11.07 26.95 -26.31
N THR A 119 -9.84 26.74 -26.80
CA THR A 119 -9.27 27.54 -27.89
C THR A 119 -10.01 27.31 -29.22
N ASN A 120 -10.38 26.06 -29.53
CA ASN A 120 -11.15 25.74 -30.73
C ASN A 120 -12.58 26.30 -30.70
N ALA A 121 -13.20 26.42 -29.52
CA ALA A 121 -14.51 27.05 -29.37
C ALA A 121 -14.45 28.57 -29.57
N ALA A 122 -13.39 29.23 -29.08
CA ALA A 122 -13.20 30.67 -29.23
C ALA A 122 -12.85 31.11 -30.67
N GLN A 123 -12.23 30.24 -31.47
CA GLN A 123 -11.94 30.51 -32.89
C GLN A 123 -13.14 30.27 -33.83
N ARG A 124 -14.22 29.69 -33.33
CA ARG A 124 -15.43 29.36 -34.10
C ARG A 124 -16.62 30.28 -33.79
N ALA A 125 -16.44 31.26 -32.91
CA ALA A 125 -17.41 32.30 -32.56
C ALA A 125 -17.01 33.62 -33.21
#